data_AF-A0A8T4MAR6-F1
#
_entry.id   AF-A0A8T4MAR6-F1
#
_cell.length_a   1.000
_cell.length_b   1.000
_cell.length_c   1.000
_cell.angle_alpha   90.00
_cell.angle_beta   90.00
_cell.angle_gamma   90.00
#
_symmetry.space_group_name_H-M   'P 1'
#
loop_
_entity.id
_entity.type
_entity.pdbx_description
1 polymer ?
#
loop_
_entity_poly.entity_id
_entity_poly.type
_entity_poly.pdbx_seq_one_letter_code
_entity_poly.pdbx_strand_id
1 'polypeptide(L)'
;MTIAKNKTGKVRKSKAQPKKATIVITYNSVENFPAGTYEGKNGPVIIYSNDNTYTWSREAENKLGQVLHQIYGKTDEKDVGKVYLYVGSYAKEGALRAARKYSDAGKNLTLVACSCDSGLKERTAQEIGAPIIWSECGGRRKLSEIVKGLM
;
A
#
# COMPACT_ATOMS: atom_id res chain seq x y z
N MET A 1 4.33 -53.60 34.55
CA MET A 1 5.24 -53.29 33.43
C MET A 1 4.51 -53.45 32.11
N THR A 2 4.07 -52.37 31.47
CA THR A 2 3.95 -52.33 30.00
C THR A 2 4.10 -50.88 29.56
N ILE A 3 5.27 -50.57 29.03
CA ILE A 3 5.62 -49.27 28.44
C ILE A 3 5.08 -49.31 27.01
N ALA A 4 4.01 -48.57 26.73
CA ALA A 4 3.60 -48.30 25.35
C ALA A 4 4.33 -47.04 24.85
N LYS A 5 5.52 -47.24 24.26
CA LYS A 5 6.20 -46.25 23.43
C LYS A 5 5.41 -46.11 22.13
N ASN A 6 4.83 -44.94 21.85
CA ASN A 6 4.48 -44.56 20.49
C ASN A 6 5.42 -43.46 20.03
N LYS A 7 6.42 -43.87 19.25
CA LYS A 7 7.27 -43.00 18.43
C LYS A 7 6.47 -42.58 17.20
N THR A 8 6.84 -41.43 16.65
CA THR A 8 6.45 -40.90 15.32
C THR A 8 5.04 -40.32 15.19
N GLY A 9 4.91 -39.06 15.56
CA GLY A 9 3.85 -38.17 15.06
C GLY A 9 4.49 -36.87 14.60
N LYS A 10 4.77 -36.78 13.30
CA LYS A 10 5.32 -35.60 12.59
C LYS A 10 4.88 -34.28 13.24
N VAL A 11 5.85 -33.44 13.59
CA VAL A 11 5.62 -31.99 13.78
C VAL A 11 5.02 -31.51 12.46
N ARG A 12 3.70 -31.30 12.42
CA ARG A 12 3.07 -30.52 11.36
C ARG A 12 3.67 -29.12 11.53
N LYS A 13 4.74 -28.82 10.79
CA LYS A 13 5.08 -27.43 10.48
C LYS A 13 3.83 -26.89 9.82
N SER A 14 2.99 -26.19 10.59
CA SER A 14 1.99 -25.31 10.02
C SER A 14 2.78 -24.44 9.04
N LYS A 15 2.59 -24.65 7.74
CA LYS A 15 3.06 -23.69 6.75
C LYS A 15 2.34 -22.40 7.14
N ALA A 16 3.02 -21.53 7.89
CA ALA A 16 2.53 -20.20 8.15
C ALA A 16 2.20 -19.64 6.77
N GLN A 17 0.93 -19.29 6.55
CA GLN A 17 0.56 -18.64 5.30
C GLN A 17 1.51 -17.45 5.14
N PRO A 18 2.11 -17.27 3.95
CA PRO A 18 2.99 -16.14 3.73
C PRO A 18 2.23 -14.86 4.12
N LYS A 19 2.83 -14.09 5.04
CA LYS A 19 2.25 -12.84 5.51
C LYS A 19 2.12 -11.90 4.31
N LYS A 20 0.90 -11.43 4.04
CA LYS A 20 0.61 -10.58 2.88
C LYS A 20 1.29 -9.21 3.02
N ALA A 21 1.77 -8.67 1.91
CA ALA A 21 2.42 -7.38 1.86
C ALA A 21 1.43 -6.22 2.11
N THR A 22 1.89 -5.17 2.77
CA THR A 22 1.23 -3.87 2.80
C THR A 22 1.99 -2.92 1.89
N ILE A 23 1.30 -2.27 0.96
CA ILE A 23 1.91 -1.37 -0.01
C ILE A 23 1.53 0.08 0.32
N VAL A 24 2.51 0.97 0.32
CA VAL A 24 2.32 2.42 0.42
C VAL A 24 2.75 3.05 -0.90
N ILE A 25 1.83 3.73 -1.57
CA ILE A 25 2.04 4.34 -2.89
C ILE A 25 1.89 5.85 -2.76
N THR A 26 2.94 6.59 -3.14
CA THR A 26 2.96 8.04 -3.09
C THR A 26 3.89 8.60 -4.15
N TYR A 27 3.69 9.87 -4.50
CA TYR A 27 4.59 10.63 -5.39
C TYR A 27 5.50 11.59 -4.61
N ASN A 28 5.41 11.60 -3.27
CA ASN A 28 6.32 12.35 -2.40
C ASN A 28 7.16 11.36 -1.60
N SER A 29 8.33 11.78 -1.12
CA SER A 29 9.07 11.01 -0.12
C SER A 29 8.23 10.80 1.15
N VAL A 30 8.40 9.65 1.79
CA VAL A 30 7.86 9.39 3.13
C VAL A 30 8.94 9.74 4.14
N GLU A 31 8.61 10.56 5.13
CA GLU A 31 9.62 11.04 6.08
C GLU A 31 10.25 9.86 6.84
N ASN A 32 11.58 9.80 6.88
CA ASN A 32 12.38 8.72 7.49
C ASN A 32 12.26 7.34 6.82
N PHE A 33 11.53 7.23 5.71
CA PHE A 33 11.33 5.98 4.99
C PHE A 33 11.50 6.16 3.48
N PRO A 34 12.73 6.04 2.94
CA PRO A 34 12.93 6.02 1.50
C PRO A 34 12.13 4.92 0.79
N ALA A 35 11.95 5.02 -0.53
CA ALA A 35 11.36 3.93 -1.30
C ALA A 35 12.15 2.62 -1.08
N GLY A 36 11.44 1.52 -0.86
CA GLY A 36 12.06 0.25 -0.54
C GLY A 36 11.11 -0.73 0.15
N THR A 37 11.64 -1.89 0.53
CA THR A 37 10.93 -2.93 1.26
C THR A 37 11.44 -2.97 2.69
N TYR A 38 10.50 -3.00 3.64
CA TYR A 38 10.73 -3.01 5.07
C TYR A 38 10.09 -4.23 5.70
N GLU A 39 10.65 -4.69 6.81
CA GLU A 39 10.00 -5.67 7.66
C GLU A 39 8.85 -5.01 8.44
N GLY A 40 7.68 -5.64 8.46
CA GLY A 40 6.52 -5.18 9.22
C GLY A 40 5.93 -6.30 10.07
N LYS A 41 5.18 -5.93 11.12
CA LYS A 41 4.57 -6.86 12.09
C LYS A 41 3.76 -7.96 11.42
N ASN A 42 3.02 -7.58 10.37
CA ASN A 42 2.04 -8.41 9.67
C ASN A 42 2.45 -8.82 8.26
N GLY A 43 3.71 -8.59 7.88
CA GLY A 43 4.23 -8.86 6.54
C GLY A 43 5.13 -7.73 6.05
N PRO A 44 5.73 -7.87 4.86
CA PRO A 44 6.58 -6.83 4.31
C PRO A 44 5.77 -5.56 4.04
N VAL A 45 6.36 -4.41 4.36
CA VAL A 45 5.83 -3.09 4.00
C VAL A 45 6.65 -2.58 2.83
N ILE A 46 5.99 -2.32 1.70
CA ILE A 46 6.67 -1.87 0.48
C ILE A 46 6.26 -0.42 0.23
N ILE A 47 7.25 0.47 0.20
CA ILE A 47 7.04 1.89 -0.06
C ILE A 47 7.49 2.18 -1.49
N TYR A 48 6.53 2.61 -2.29
CA TYR A 48 6.78 3.17 -3.61
C TYR A 48 6.61 4.68 -3.53
N SER A 49 7.73 5.38 -3.60
CA SER A 49 7.78 6.84 -3.71
C SER A 49 8.64 7.25 -4.90
N ASN A 50 8.21 8.26 -5.65
CA ASN A 50 9.03 8.88 -6.69
C ASN A 50 9.10 10.39 -6.47
N ASP A 51 10.04 10.81 -5.61
CA ASP A 51 10.30 12.22 -5.29
C ASP A 51 11.15 12.84 -6.41
N ASN A 52 10.52 13.12 -7.55
CA ASN A 52 11.11 13.95 -8.60
C ASN A 52 10.11 15.07 -8.92
N THR A 53 10.32 16.20 -8.22
CA THR A 53 10.01 17.59 -8.62
C THR A 53 8.60 17.87 -9.16
N TYR A 54 7.81 18.60 -8.36
CA TYR A 54 6.92 19.76 -8.63
C TYR A 54 6.13 19.95 -9.96
N THR A 55 6.26 19.11 -10.96
CA THR A 55 5.54 19.17 -12.23
C THR A 55 5.25 17.75 -12.70
N TRP A 56 4.07 17.23 -12.34
CA TRP A 56 3.61 15.96 -12.87
C TRP A 56 3.10 16.16 -14.30
N SER A 57 4.03 15.98 -15.24
CA SER A 57 3.82 15.73 -16.66
C SER A 57 3.20 14.34 -16.88
N ARG A 58 2.90 13.98 -18.14
CA ARG A 58 2.50 12.63 -18.56
C ARG A 58 3.45 11.51 -18.08
N GLU A 59 4.73 11.82 -17.79
CA GLU A 59 5.73 10.88 -17.26
C GLU A 59 5.36 10.33 -15.90
N ALA A 60 4.55 11.07 -15.20
CA ALA A 60 4.34 10.90 -13.81
C ALA A 60 3.20 9.86 -13.65
N GLU A 61 2.10 10.00 -14.40
CA GLU A 61 1.13 8.91 -14.58
C GLU A 61 1.80 7.63 -15.10
N ASN A 62 2.78 7.74 -16.00
CA ASN A 62 3.58 6.59 -16.44
C ASN A 62 4.41 5.98 -15.30
N LYS A 63 4.96 6.78 -14.39
CA LYS A 63 5.71 6.32 -13.21
C LYS A 63 4.82 5.61 -12.20
N LEU A 64 3.62 6.13 -11.94
CA LEU A 64 2.62 5.40 -11.14
C LEU A 64 2.30 4.08 -11.85
N GLY A 65 1.99 4.10 -13.15
CA GLY A 65 1.79 2.89 -13.94
C GLY A 65 2.96 1.89 -13.90
N GLN A 66 4.21 2.36 -13.92
CA GLN A 66 5.41 1.53 -13.79
C GLN A 66 5.57 0.96 -12.38
N VAL A 67 5.31 1.75 -11.34
CA VAL A 67 5.26 1.27 -9.96
C VAL A 67 4.23 0.16 -9.83
N LEU A 68 3.03 0.37 -10.35
CA LEU A 68 1.96 -0.63 -10.38
C LEU A 68 2.41 -1.88 -11.15
N HIS A 69 2.96 -1.73 -12.35
CA HIS A 69 3.45 -2.85 -13.16
C HIS A 69 4.61 -3.60 -12.49
N GLN A 70 5.52 -2.91 -11.79
CA GLN A 70 6.60 -3.55 -11.02
C GLN A 70 6.08 -4.28 -9.79
N ILE A 71 5.03 -3.76 -9.13
CA ILE A 71 4.30 -4.48 -8.08
C ILE A 71 3.75 -5.77 -8.67
N TYR A 72 3.02 -5.71 -9.78
CA TYR A 72 2.45 -6.91 -10.44
C TYR A 72 3.51 -7.87 -11.00
N GLY A 73 4.67 -7.38 -11.41
CA GLY A 73 5.77 -8.21 -11.93
C GLY A 73 6.66 -8.86 -10.87
N LYS A 74 6.62 -8.40 -9.61
CA LYS A 74 7.45 -8.92 -8.50
C LYS A 74 6.63 -9.46 -7.31
N THR A 75 5.37 -9.09 -7.22
CA THR A 75 4.45 -9.47 -6.14
C THR A 75 3.22 -10.06 -6.79
N ASP A 76 2.94 -11.33 -6.50
CA ASP A 76 1.72 -11.93 -6.99
C ASP A 76 0.53 -11.22 -6.33
N GLU A 77 -0.49 -10.92 -7.12
CA GLU A 77 -1.64 -10.12 -6.71
C GLU A 77 -2.37 -10.65 -5.47
N LYS A 78 -2.28 -11.96 -5.23
CA LYS A 78 -2.81 -12.69 -4.07
C LYS A 78 -2.01 -12.45 -2.78
N ASP A 79 -0.76 -12.01 -2.91
CA ASP A 79 0.16 -11.74 -1.80
C ASP A 79 0.06 -10.30 -1.29
N VAL A 80 -0.74 -9.43 -1.93
CA VAL A 80 -1.02 -8.08 -1.44
C VAL A 80 -2.22 -8.09 -0.49
N GLY A 81 -2.00 -7.65 0.74
CA GLY A 81 -3.00 -7.65 1.81
C GLY A 81 -3.71 -6.30 1.98
N LYS A 82 -2.96 -5.19 1.84
CA LYS A 82 -3.48 -3.82 1.99
C LYS A 82 -2.70 -2.83 1.15
N VAL A 83 -3.37 -1.79 0.66
CA VAL A 83 -2.76 -0.69 -0.10
C VAL A 83 -3.15 0.64 0.53
N TYR A 84 -2.17 1.50 0.80
CA TYR A 84 -2.34 2.92 1.11
C TYR A 84 -1.94 3.74 -0.11
N LEU A 85 -2.86 4.51 -0.66
CA LEU A 85 -2.61 5.34 -1.84
C LEU A 85 -2.73 6.82 -1.48
N TYR A 86 -1.65 7.58 -1.65
CA TYR A 86 -1.68 9.01 -1.41
C TYR A 86 -2.34 9.77 -2.57
N VAL A 87 -3.33 10.62 -2.24
CA VAL A 87 -4.11 11.43 -3.17
C VAL A 87 -3.99 12.91 -2.79
N GLY A 88 -2.95 13.58 -3.28
CA GLY A 88 -2.84 15.04 -3.22
C GLY A 88 -3.37 15.72 -4.48
N SER A 89 -3.36 17.06 -4.50
CA SER A 89 -3.93 17.85 -5.60
C SER A 89 -3.17 17.66 -6.93
N TYR A 90 -1.83 17.60 -6.87
CA TYR A 90 -0.96 17.51 -8.06
C TYR A 90 -1.07 16.20 -8.87
N ALA A 91 -1.47 15.09 -8.25
CA ALA A 91 -1.65 13.79 -8.94
C ALA A 91 -3.06 13.24 -8.76
N LYS A 92 -4.03 14.12 -8.46
CA LYS A 92 -5.40 13.74 -8.09
C LYS A 92 -6.05 12.82 -9.11
N GLU A 93 -6.11 13.23 -10.37
CA GLU A 93 -6.80 12.47 -11.43
C GLU A 93 -6.18 11.08 -11.65
N GLY A 94 -4.85 11.00 -11.75
CA GLY A 94 -4.15 9.72 -11.89
C GLY A 94 -4.32 8.80 -10.68
N ALA A 95 -4.22 9.36 -9.47
CA ALA A 95 -4.40 8.62 -8.23
C ALA A 95 -5.85 8.13 -8.05
N LEU A 96 -6.85 8.94 -8.37
CA LEU A 96 -8.26 8.53 -8.32
C LEU A 96 -8.59 7.46 -9.39
N ARG A 97 -8.02 7.55 -10.60
CA ARG A 97 -8.13 6.48 -11.60
C ARG A 97 -7.48 5.18 -11.12
N ALA A 98 -6.30 5.26 -10.50
CA ALA A 98 -5.65 4.10 -9.91
C ALA A 98 -6.48 3.50 -8.75
N ALA A 99 -7.07 4.35 -7.90
CA ALA A 99 -7.93 3.93 -6.81
C ALA A 99 -9.12 3.10 -7.30
N ARG A 100 -9.80 3.55 -8.37
CA ARG A 100 -10.91 2.81 -9.00
C ARG A 100 -10.45 1.43 -9.48
N LYS A 101 -9.36 1.37 -10.25
CA LYS A 101 -8.78 0.10 -10.73
C LYS A 101 -8.42 -0.85 -9.59
N TYR A 102 -7.87 -0.34 -8.49
CA TYR A 102 -7.53 -1.14 -7.31
C TYR A 102 -8.76 -1.68 -6.59
N SER A 103 -9.81 -0.86 -6.49
CA SER A 103 -11.09 -1.27 -5.93
C SER A 103 -11.75 -2.35 -6.79
N ASP A 104 -11.78 -2.17 -8.11
CA ASP A 104 -12.36 -3.15 -9.05
C ASP A 104 -11.63 -4.51 -8.98
N ALA A 105 -10.32 -4.50 -8.70
CA ALA A 105 -9.52 -5.70 -8.46
C ALA A 105 -9.73 -6.32 -7.06
N GLY A 106 -10.68 -5.82 -6.27
CA GLY A 106 -11.02 -6.33 -4.94
C GLY A 106 -9.92 -6.11 -3.88
N LYS A 107 -9.01 -5.16 -4.11
CA LYS A 107 -7.91 -4.91 -3.15
C LYS A 107 -8.41 -4.09 -1.96
N ASN A 108 -7.87 -4.41 -0.78
CA ASN A 108 -8.11 -3.64 0.44
C ASN A 108 -7.36 -2.29 0.36
N LEU A 109 -8.01 -1.29 -0.20
CA LEU A 109 -7.48 0.03 -0.47
C LEU A 109 -7.89 1.02 0.63
N THR A 110 -6.96 1.87 1.06
CA THR A 110 -7.20 3.05 1.88
C THR A 110 -6.57 4.26 1.20
N LEU A 111 -7.33 5.33 1.04
CA LEU A 111 -6.81 6.59 0.53
C LEU A 111 -6.17 7.39 1.65
N VAL A 112 -5.03 8.02 1.38
CA VAL A 112 -4.40 9.00 2.28
C VAL A 112 -4.41 10.34 1.55
N ALA A 113 -5.06 11.37 2.07
CA ALA A 113 -5.31 12.57 1.28
C ALA A 113 -5.14 13.87 2.08
N CYS A 114 -4.63 14.92 1.43
CA CYS A 114 -4.77 16.28 1.94
C CYS A 114 -6.15 16.87 1.59
N SER A 115 -6.55 17.95 2.27
CA SER A 115 -7.87 18.58 2.11
C SER A 115 -8.08 19.35 0.80
N CYS A 116 -7.04 19.56 -0.01
CA CYS A 116 -7.21 20.13 -1.36
C CYS A 116 -8.17 19.25 -2.17
N ASP A 117 -9.19 19.82 -2.82
CA ASP A 117 -10.18 19.06 -3.58
C ASP A 117 -10.91 17.97 -2.75
N SER A 118 -11.09 18.17 -1.44
CA SER A 118 -11.64 17.17 -0.52
C SER A 118 -12.95 16.55 -1.01
N GLY A 119 -13.90 17.37 -1.47
CA GLY A 119 -15.21 16.88 -1.92
C GLY A 119 -15.13 15.87 -3.07
N LEU A 120 -14.18 16.02 -4.00
CA LEU A 120 -13.99 15.04 -5.08
C LEU A 120 -13.37 13.74 -4.56
N LYS A 121 -12.42 13.84 -3.62
CA LYS A 121 -11.75 12.68 -3.01
C LYS A 121 -12.73 11.89 -2.15
N GLU A 122 -13.53 12.58 -1.34
CA GLU A 122 -14.60 12.00 -0.52
C GLU A 122 -15.61 11.27 -1.39
N ARG A 123 -16.13 11.93 -2.43
CA ARG A 123 -17.06 11.31 -3.37
C ARG A 123 -16.47 10.06 -4.01
N THR A 124 -15.23 10.13 -4.50
CA THR A 124 -14.59 8.98 -5.13
C THR A 124 -14.37 7.84 -4.13
N ALA A 125 -13.95 8.14 -2.90
CA ALA A 125 -13.76 7.14 -1.86
C ALA A 125 -15.07 6.43 -1.48
N GLN A 126 -16.16 7.19 -1.37
CA GLN A 126 -17.50 6.65 -1.15
C GLN A 126 -17.93 5.74 -2.31
N GLU A 127 -17.75 6.20 -3.56
CA GLU A 127 -18.10 5.42 -4.76
C GLU A 127 -17.36 4.07 -4.81
N ILE A 128 -16.09 4.02 -4.39
CA ILE A 128 -15.29 2.80 -4.42
C ILE A 128 -15.27 2.05 -3.08
N GLY A 129 -16.00 2.53 -2.06
CA GLY A 129 -16.02 1.92 -0.72
C GLY A 129 -14.66 1.91 -0.01
N ALA A 130 -13.75 2.83 -0.33
CA ALA A 130 -12.43 2.92 0.31
C ALA A 130 -12.45 3.91 1.50
N PRO A 131 -11.85 3.57 2.65
CA PRO A 131 -11.64 4.54 3.72
C PRO A 131 -10.69 5.67 3.30
N ILE A 132 -10.87 6.88 3.87
CA ILE A 132 -9.92 8.00 3.74
C ILE A 132 -9.26 8.27 5.10
N ILE A 133 -7.95 8.44 5.07
CA ILE A 133 -7.15 9.02 6.15
C ILE A 133 -6.70 10.41 5.71
N TRP A 134 -7.09 11.45 6.45
CA TRP A 134 -6.66 12.82 6.15
C TRP A 134 -5.22 13.07 6.61
N SER A 135 -4.49 13.84 5.80
CA SER A 135 -3.09 14.21 6.01
C SER A 135 -2.86 15.70 5.75
N GLU A 136 -1.67 16.16 6.12
CA GLU A 136 -1.11 17.41 5.62
C GLU A 136 -0.86 17.36 4.10
N CYS A 137 -0.67 18.53 3.49
CA CYS A 137 -0.22 18.63 2.10
C CYS A 137 1.12 17.93 1.90
N GLY A 138 1.18 17.05 0.91
CA GLY A 138 2.35 16.21 0.61
C GLY A 138 2.33 14.85 1.31
N GLY A 139 1.57 14.68 2.39
CA GLY A 139 1.39 13.40 3.09
C GLY A 139 2.65 12.80 3.74
N ARG A 140 3.80 13.50 3.69
CA ARG A 140 5.10 12.99 4.16
C ARG A 140 5.08 12.50 5.61
N ARG A 141 4.47 13.28 6.52
CA ARG A 141 4.36 12.98 7.96
C ARG A 141 3.29 11.94 8.22
N LYS A 142 2.07 12.10 7.69
CA LYS A 142 1.00 11.12 7.92
C LYS A 142 1.37 9.73 7.39
N LEU A 143 2.00 9.66 6.22
CA LEU A 143 2.49 8.39 5.67
C LEU A 143 3.60 7.80 6.56
N SER A 144 4.50 8.63 7.11
CA SER A 144 5.53 8.17 8.06
C SER A 144 4.91 7.57 9.32
N GLU A 145 3.88 8.20 9.89
CA GLU A 145 3.12 7.68 11.04
C GLU A 145 2.46 6.33 10.71
N ILE A 146 1.84 6.21 9.54
CA ILE A 146 1.25 4.94 9.07
C ILE A 146 2.33 3.87 8.98
N VAL A 147 3.47 4.16 8.33
CA VAL A 147 4.57 3.21 8.19
C VAL A 147 5.12 2.79 9.57
N LYS A 148 5.35 3.74 10.49
CA LYS A 148 5.77 3.44 11.87
C LYS A 148 4.79 2.52 12.61
N GLY A 149 3.48 2.66 12.37
CA GLY A 149 2.49 1.78 12.98
C GLY A 149 2.54 0.34 12.45
N LEU A 150 2.97 0.16 11.19
CA LEU A 150 3.06 -1.14 10.51
C LEU A 150 4.34 -1.92 10.85
N MET A 151 5.39 -1.22 11.27
CA MET A 151 6.66 -1.79 11.76
C MET A 151 6.56 -2.16 13.24
#